data_AF-A0A917SDW3-F1
#
_entry.id   AF-A0A917SDW3-F1
#
_cell.length_a   1.000
_cell.length_b   1.000
_cell.length_c   1.000
_cell.angle_alpha   90.00
_cell.angle_beta   90.00
_cell.angle_gamma   90.00
#
_symmetry.space_group_name_H-M   'P 1'
#
loop_
_entity.id
_entity.type
_entity.pdbx_description
1 polymer ?
#
loop_
_entity_poly.entity_id
_entity_poly.type
_entity_poly.pdbx_seq_one_letter_code
_entity_poly.pdbx_strand_id
1 'polypeptide(L)'
;MITTALATAGARVLAVELHPGRVDQLRQRFAAVESVRVIELDLLDFRLPQRPFQVVANPPWSLAKSIIRMLTEPGSRLLSADLILSRRLVTDVARRGVPGPGQDRFGCEVTGRIPAAAFEPAPPHPAAVLRISRRSPLPATRRRPDRR
;
A
#
# COMPACT_ATOMS: atom_id res chain seq x y z
N MET A 1 -12.73 7.22 8.31
CA MET A 1 -11.87 7.52 7.13
C MET A 1 -10.44 7.14 7.44
N ILE A 2 -9.73 6.51 6.48
CA ILE A 2 -8.34 6.04 6.63
C ILE A 2 -7.39 7.20 7.00
N THR A 3 -7.45 8.32 6.28
CA THR A 3 -6.56 9.48 6.49
C THR A 3 -6.65 10.06 7.91
N THR A 4 -7.85 10.15 8.48
CA THR A 4 -8.04 10.61 9.87
C THR A 4 -7.40 9.65 10.86
N ALA A 5 -7.60 8.34 10.71
CA ALA A 5 -7.01 7.35 11.61
C ALA A 5 -5.47 7.40 11.60
N LEU A 6 -4.86 7.57 10.42
CA LEU A 6 -3.40 7.72 10.28
C LEU A 6 -2.89 9.01 10.94
N ALA A 7 -3.57 10.14 10.70
CA ALA A 7 -3.20 11.42 11.30
C ALA A 7 -3.29 11.38 12.84
N THR A 8 -4.38 10.81 13.39
CA THR A 8 -4.56 10.63 14.83
C THR A 8 -3.51 9.71 15.44
N ALA A 9 -3.04 8.71 14.69
CA ALA A 9 -1.92 7.85 15.11
C ALA A 9 -0.54 8.55 15.07
N GLY A 10 -0.49 9.84 14.74
CA GLY A 10 0.75 10.62 14.69
C GLY A 10 1.55 10.47 13.40
N ALA A 11 0.98 9.85 12.35
CA ALA A 11 1.67 9.70 11.08
C ALA A 11 1.76 11.04 10.33
N ARG A 12 2.86 11.23 9.59
CA ARG A 12 2.95 12.25 8.53
C ARG A 12 2.40 11.65 7.23
N VAL A 13 1.27 12.14 6.78
CA VAL A 13 0.46 11.55 5.70
C VAL A 13 0.58 12.37 4.42
N LEU A 14 0.87 11.69 3.31
CA LEU A 14 0.65 12.20 1.96
C LEU A 14 -0.64 11.57 1.44
N ALA A 15 -1.72 12.33 1.40
CA ALA A 15 -3.01 11.88 0.88
C ALA A 15 -3.06 12.17 -0.64
N VAL A 16 -2.82 11.15 -1.45
CA VAL A 16 -2.90 11.24 -2.92
C VAL A 16 -4.32 10.91 -3.36
N GLU A 17 -4.96 11.81 -4.10
CA GLU A 17 -6.32 11.65 -4.63
C GLU A 17 -6.42 12.33 -6.00
N LEU A 18 -7.18 11.72 -6.92
CA LEU A 18 -7.36 12.22 -8.29
C LEU A 18 -8.69 12.98 -8.44
N HIS A 19 -9.74 12.58 -7.71
CA HIS A 19 -11.05 13.18 -7.88
C HIS A 19 -11.11 14.58 -7.23
N PRO A 20 -11.30 15.67 -8.00
CA PRO A 20 -11.17 17.04 -7.51
C PRO A 20 -12.12 17.34 -6.34
N GLY A 21 -13.38 16.89 -6.42
CA GLY A 21 -14.33 17.08 -5.31
C GLY A 21 -13.94 16.34 -4.01
N ARG A 22 -13.18 15.24 -4.09
CA ARG A 22 -12.68 14.55 -2.90
C ARG A 22 -11.43 15.22 -2.36
N VAL A 23 -10.57 15.72 -3.26
CA VAL A 23 -9.42 16.55 -2.91
C VAL A 23 -9.87 17.76 -2.10
N ASP A 24 -10.90 18.47 -2.55
CA ASP A 24 -11.39 19.67 -1.85
C ASP A 24 -11.93 19.32 -0.45
N GLN A 25 -12.69 18.23 -0.34
CA GLN A 25 -13.15 17.72 0.96
C GLN A 25 -11.99 17.36 1.88
N LEU A 26 -10.93 16.72 1.35
CA LEU A 26 -9.74 16.39 2.12
C LEU A 26 -8.98 17.65 2.55
N ARG A 27 -8.79 18.63 1.65
CA ARG A 27 -8.12 19.90 1.95
C ARG A 27 -8.85 20.66 3.04
N GLN A 28 -10.17 20.78 2.96
CA GLN A 28 -10.99 21.42 3.99
C GLN A 28 -10.89 20.68 5.32
N ARG A 29 -11.05 19.35 5.31
CA ARG A 29 -11.03 18.52 6.53
C ARG A 29 -9.69 18.58 7.26
N PHE A 30 -8.58 18.67 6.54
CA PHE A 30 -7.23 18.63 7.10
C PHE A 30 -6.52 19.99 7.08
N ALA A 31 -7.24 21.10 6.87
CA ALA A 31 -6.67 22.44 6.78
C ALA A 31 -5.83 22.83 8.01
N ALA A 32 -6.24 22.38 9.21
CA ALA A 32 -5.55 22.63 10.47
C ALA A 32 -4.61 21.50 10.91
N VAL A 33 -4.37 20.49 10.07
CA VAL A 33 -3.57 19.30 10.41
C VAL A 33 -2.28 19.29 9.61
N GLU A 34 -1.23 19.91 10.16
CA GLU A 34 0.08 20.07 9.48
C GLU A 34 0.74 18.74 9.07
N SER A 35 0.42 17.65 9.78
CA SER A 35 0.94 16.32 9.47
C SER A 35 0.32 15.70 8.21
N VAL A 36 -0.72 16.31 7.63
CA VAL A 36 -1.41 15.81 6.44
C VAL A 36 -1.24 16.76 5.26
N ARG A 37 -0.64 16.26 4.18
CA ARG A 37 -0.56 16.98 2.90
C ARG A 37 -1.42 16.28 1.86
N VAL A 38 -2.38 17.00 1.28
CA VAL A 38 -3.22 16.51 0.19
C VAL A 38 -2.53 16.81 -1.15
N ILE A 39 -2.41 15.81 -2.00
CA ILE A 39 -1.79 15.90 -3.33
C ILE A 39 -2.82 15.44 -4.37
N GLU A 40 -3.16 16.35 -5.27
CA GLU A 40 -4.10 16.11 -6.36
C GLU A 40 -3.36 15.57 -7.57
N LEU A 41 -3.32 14.25 -7.73
CA LEU A 41 -2.78 13.62 -8.93
C LEU A 41 -3.24 12.17 -9.11
N ASP A 42 -3.02 11.63 -10.30
CA ASP A 42 -3.08 10.19 -10.52
C ASP A 42 -1.93 9.49 -9.77
N LEU A 43 -2.27 8.53 -8.92
CA LEU A 43 -1.31 7.77 -8.14
C LEU A 43 -0.22 7.12 -9.02
N LEU A 44 -0.53 6.70 -10.25
CA LEU A 44 0.44 6.10 -11.15
C LEU A 44 1.46 7.11 -11.70
N ASP A 45 1.15 8.41 -11.66
CA ASP A 45 2.08 9.50 -11.99
C ASP A 45 2.87 9.99 -10.76
N PHE A 46 2.59 9.42 -9.59
CA PHE A 46 3.20 9.85 -8.33
C PHE A 46 4.61 9.33 -8.18
N ARG A 47 5.57 10.26 -8.06
CA ARG A 47 6.95 9.90 -7.70
C ARG A 47 7.02 9.48 -6.25
N LEU A 48 7.23 8.18 -6.03
CA LEU A 48 7.35 7.60 -4.69
C LEU A 48 8.49 8.26 -3.88
N PRO A 49 8.33 8.38 -2.54
CA PRO A 49 9.35 8.96 -1.69
C PRO A 49 10.70 8.24 -1.78
N GLN A 50 11.80 8.99 -1.84
CA GLN A 50 13.17 8.47 -1.82
C GLN A 50 13.68 8.08 -0.42
N ARG A 51 12.78 8.12 0.57
CA ARG A 51 13.01 7.73 1.97
C ARG A 51 12.06 6.60 2.35
N PRO A 52 12.34 5.79 3.39
CA PRO A 52 11.43 4.73 3.83
C PRO A 52 10.00 5.24 4.04
N PHE A 53 9.01 4.50 3.51
CA PHE A 53 7.61 4.88 3.58
C PHE A 53 6.69 3.68 3.69
N GLN A 54 5.46 3.92 4.16
CA GLN A 54 4.38 2.95 4.19
C GLN A 54 3.21 3.44 3.35
N VAL A 55 2.42 2.51 2.83
CA VAL A 55 1.22 2.81 2.04
C VAL A 55 0.00 2.16 2.69
N VAL A 56 -1.08 2.91 2.78
CA VAL A 56 -2.41 2.38 3.09
C VAL A 56 -3.35 2.91 2.02
N ALA A 57 -4.01 2.03 1.28
CA ALA A 57 -4.86 2.43 0.16
C ALA A 57 -6.07 1.53 -0.03
N ASN A 58 -7.15 2.14 -0.51
CA ASN A 58 -8.32 1.45 -1.07
C ASN A 58 -8.45 1.85 -2.56
N PRO A 59 -7.55 1.36 -3.43
CA PRO A 59 -7.54 1.79 -4.82
C PRO A 59 -8.67 1.14 -5.62
N PRO A 60 -9.02 1.69 -6.80
CA PRO A 60 -9.79 0.95 -7.79
C PRO A 60 -9.14 -0.40 -8.07
N TRP A 61 -9.91 -1.48 -7.97
CA TRP A 61 -9.34 -2.84 -8.03
C TRP A 61 -8.72 -3.17 -9.39
N SER A 62 -9.14 -2.50 -10.46
CA SER A 62 -8.54 -2.59 -11.80
C SER A 62 -7.08 -2.15 -11.84
N LEU A 63 -6.68 -1.19 -10.98
CA LEU A 63 -5.32 -0.65 -10.92
C LEU A 63 -4.40 -1.45 -10.01
N ALA A 64 -4.91 -2.47 -9.31
CA ALA A 64 -4.18 -3.18 -8.27
C ALA A 64 -2.82 -3.71 -8.74
N LYS A 65 -2.76 -4.35 -9.91
CA LYS A 65 -1.49 -4.89 -10.45
C LYS A 65 -0.49 -3.79 -10.76
N SER A 66 -0.93 -2.67 -11.35
CA SER A 66 -0.09 -1.53 -11.66
C SER A 66 0.47 -0.88 -10.38
N ILE A 67 -0.39 -0.69 -9.38
CA ILE A 67 0.02 -0.15 -8.07
C ILE A 67 1.01 -1.10 -7.38
N ILE A 68 0.73 -2.41 -7.34
CA ILE A 68 1.66 -3.38 -6.73
C ILE A 68 3.02 -3.34 -7.44
N ARG A 69 3.03 -3.28 -8.77
CA ARG A 69 4.27 -3.17 -9.55
C ARG A 69 5.03 -1.89 -9.19
N MET A 70 4.38 -0.73 -9.30
CA MET A 70 4.95 0.58 -8.96
C MET A 70 5.56 0.59 -7.54
N LEU A 71 4.83 0.07 -6.55
CA LEU A 71 5.29 0.04 -5.16
C LEU A 71 6.49 -0.90 -4.92
N THR A 72 6.69 -1.89 -5.78
CA THR A 72 7.68 -2.97 -5.60
C THR A 72 8.81 -2.94 -6.63
N GLU A 73 8.87 -1.90 -7.46
CA GLU A 73 9.92 -1.67 -8.44
C GLU A 73 11.34 -1.62 -7.84
N PRO A 74 12.39 -1.88 -8.64
CA PRO A 74 13.77 -1.64 -8.23
C PRO A 74 13.94 -0.22 -7.69
N GLY A 75 14.67 -0.07 -6.58
CA GLY A 75 14.87 1.23 -5.94
C GLY A 75 13.73 1.72 -5.03
N SER A 76 12.54 1.12 -5.06
CA SER A 76 11.46 1.46 -4.12
C SER A 76 11.96 1.40 -2.66
N ARG A 77 11.54 2.39 -1.86
CA ARG A 77 11.81 2.49 -0.40
C ARG A 77 10.62 2.05 0.45
N LEU A 78 9.66 1.34 -0.14
CA LEU A 78 8.51 0.79 0.57
C LEU A 78 8.97 -0.10 1.74
N LEU A 79 8.40 0.12 2.93
CA LEU A 79 8.51 -0.76 4.09
C LEU A 79 7.33 -1.74 4.13
N SER A 80 6.12 -1.21 4.03
CA SER A 80 4.89 -2.00 3.95
C SER A 80 3.81 -1.28 3.15
N ALA A 81 2.94 -2.04 2.48
CA ALA A 81 1.71 -1.55 1.87
C ALA A 81 0.53 -2.39 2.33
N ASP A 82 -0.53 -1.74 2.79
CA ASP A 82 -1.83 -2.34 3.09
C ASP A 82 -2.84 -1.90 2.05
N LEU A 83 -3.21 -2.81 1.16
CA LEU A 83 -4.10 -2.55 0.03
C LEU A 83 -5.43 -3.27 0.22
N ILE A 84 -6.53 -2.51 0.25
CA ILE A 84 -7.89 -3.05 0.25
C ILE A 84 -8.28 -3.38 -1.19
N LEU A 85 -8.43 -4.67 -1.49
CA LEU A 85 -8.66 -5.20 -2.84
C LEU A 85 -9.71 -6.33 -2.81
N SER A 86 -10.20 -6.76 -3.98
CA SER A 86 -11.11 -7.91 -4.04
C SER A 86 -10.49 -9.14 -3.36
N ARG A 87 -11.27 -9.86 -2.55
CA ARG A 87 -10.79 -11.02 -1.78
C ARG A 87 -10.12 -12.07 -2.69
N ARG A 88 -10.69 -12.31 -3.88
CA ARG A 88 -10.13 -13.22 -4.88
C ARG A 88 -8.72 -12.80 -5.29
N LEU A 89 -8.52 -11.53 -5.65
CA LEU A 89 -7.21 -11.02 -6.06
C LEU A 89 -6.19 -11.13 -4.93
N VAL A 90 -6.58 -10.76 -3.69
CA VAL A 90 -5.69 -10.85 -2.53
C VAL A 90 -5.25 -12.29 -2.29
N THR A 91 -6.19 -13.25 -2.34
CA THR A 91 -5.87 -14.68 -2.19
C THR A 91 -4.95 -15.18 -3.31
N ASP A 92 -5.20 -14.76 -4.56
CA ASP A 92 -4.37 -15.15 -5.69
C ASP A 92 -2.94 -14.62 -5.57
N VAL A 93 -2.77 -13.36 -5.17
CA VAL A 93 -1.44 -12.75 -4.96
C VAL A 93 -0.74 -13.38 -3.76
N ALA A 94 -1.42 -13.56 -2.63
CA ALA A 94 -0.82 -14.19 -1.44
C ALA A 94 -0.32 -15.61 -1.73
N ARG A 95 -1.01 -16.36 -2.58
CA ARG A 95 -0.59 -17.71 -3.01
C ARG A 95 0.57 -17.69 -3.99
N ARG A 96 0.59 -16.75 -4.95
CA ARG A 96 1.57 -16.71 -6.04
C ARG A 96 2.82 -15.90 -5.70
N GLY A 97 2.76 -15.07 -4.66
CA GLY A 97 3.77 -14.08 -4.33
C GLY A 97 3.54 -12.72 -4.99
N VAL A 98 4.34 -11.74 -4.58
CA VAL A 98 4.30 -10.38 -5.11
C VAL A 98 4.62 -10.40 -6.62
N PRO A 99 3.72 -9.92 -7.50
CA PRO A 99 3.99 -9.90 -8.93
C PRO A 99 5.08 -8.88 -9.29
N GLY A 100 5.94 -9.24 -10.25
CA GLY A 100 6.92 -8.34 -10.84
C GLY A 100 8.31 -8.38 -10.18
N PRO A 101 9.19 -7.40 -10.46
CA PRO A 101 10.61 -7.43 -10.11
C PRO A 101 10.90 -7.28 -8.61
N GLY A 102 9.87 -7.14 -7.78
CA GLY A 102 9.97 -7.05 -6.32
C GLY A 102 9.89 -8.38 -5.60
N GLN A 103 9.60 -9.49 -6.27
CA GLN A 103 9.24 -10.78 -5.63
C GLN A 103 10.25 -11.28 -4.58
N ASP A 104 11.56 -11.07 -4.80
CA ASP A 104 12.61 -11.54 -3.89
C ASP A 104 12.85 -10.57 -2.72
N ARG A 105 12.42 -9.31 -2.86
CA ARG A 105 12.60 -8.25 -1.86
C ARG A 105 11.37 -8.04 -0.99
N PHE A 106 10.22 -8.55 -1.41
CA PHE A 106 8.95 -8.34 -0.74
C PHE A 106 8.22 -9.68 -0.51
N GLY A 107 7.58 -9.80 0.65
CA GLY A 107 6.59 -10.84 0.94
C GLY A 107 5.19 -10.25 0.86
N CYS A 108 4.17 -11.11 0.76
CA CYS A 108 2.78 -10.69 0.84
C CYS A 108 1.93 -11.69 1.59
N GLU A 109 0.90 -11.19 2.27
CA GLU A 109 -0.02 -11.99 3.07
C GLU A 109 -1.42 -11.34 3.12
N VAL A 110 -2.41 -12.13 3.53
CA VAL A 110 -3.78 -11.64 3.77
C VAL A 110 -3.90 -11.27 5.25
N THR A 111 -4.16 -9.99 5.56
CA THR A 111 -4.20 -9.51 6.96
C THR A 111 -5.59 -9.17 7.47
N GLY A 112 -6.60 -9.14 6.59
CA GLY A 112 -7.97 -8.85 6.98
C GLY A 112 -8.97 -9.23 5.89
N ARG A 113 -10.20 -9.56 6.31
CA ARG A 113 -11.34 -9.79 5.42
C ARG A 113 -12.35 -8.67 5.66
N ILE A 114 -12.92 -8.13 4.59
CA ILE A 114 -13.84 -7.00 4.66
C ILE A 114 -15.11 -7.38 3.88
N PRO A 115 -16.29 -7.42 4.54
CA PRO A 115 -17.54 -7.71 3.83
C PRO A 115 -17.87 -6.61 2.83
N ALA A 116 -18.59 -6.95 1.75
CA ALA A 116 -18.99 -5.96 0.74
C ALA A 116 -19.87 -4.84 1.33
N ALA A 117 -20.66 -5.15 2.37
CA ALA A 117 -21.50 -4.19 3.09
C ALA A 117 -20.70 -3.09 3.85
N ALA A 118 -19.37 -3.21 3.96
CA ALA A 118 -18.53 -2.17 4.55
C ALA A 118 -18.15 -1.04 3.56
N PHE A 119 -18.63 -1.11 2.31
CA PHE A 119 -18.36 -0.13 1.27
C PHE A 119 -19.66 0.55 0.84
N GLU A 120 -19.52 1.78 0.36
CA GLU A 120 -20.61 2.54 -0.23
C GLU A 120 -20.17 3.16 -1.57
N PRO A 121 -20.80 2.77 -2.71
CA PRO A 121 -21.72 1.64 -2.84
C PRO A 121 -21.03 0.28 -2.58
N ALA A 122 -21.82 -0.74 -2.22
CA ALA A 122 -21.30 -2.08 -2.00
C ALA A 122 -20.79 -2.70 -3.32
N PRO A 123 -19.54 -3.20 -3.39
CA PRO A 123 -19.02 -3.88 -4.57
C PRO A 123 -19.66 -5.28 -4.73
N PRO A 124 -19.59 -5.87 -5.94
CA PRO A 124 -20.19 -7.20 -6.21
C PRO A 124 -19.49 -8.35 -5.47
N HIS A 125 -18.30 -8.12 -4.93
CA HIS A 125 -17.50 -9.13 -4.25
C HIS A 125 -16.95 -8.59 -2.93
N PRO A 126 -16.74 -9.44 -1.91
CA PRO A 126 -16.09 -9.01 -0.68
C PRO A 126 -14.62 -8.62 -0.94
N ALA A 127 -14.11 -7.75 -0.08
CA ALA A 127 -12.72 -7.31 -0.12
C ALA A 127 -11.87 -8.04 0.94
N ALA A 128 -10.57 -7.86 0.83
CA ALA A 128 -9.58 -8.25 1.82
C ALA A 128 -8.43 -7.26 1.82
N VAL A 129 -7.62 -7.29 2.87
CA VAL A 129 -6.38 -6.51 2.95
C VAL A 129 -5.23 -7.39 2.49
N LEU A 130 -4.55 -6.96 1.43
CA LEU A 130 -3.26 -7.49 1.03
C LEU A 130 -2.19 -6.65 1.72
N ARG A 131 -1.42 -7.28 2.61
CA ARG A 131 -0.19 -6.68 3.13
C ARG A 131 0.98 -7.11 2.27
N ILE A 132 1.75 -6.15 1.80
CA ILE A 132 3.06 -6.34 1.18
C ILE A 132 4.09 -5.78 2.15
N SER A 133 5.12 -6.54 2.48
CA SER A 133 6.16 -6.12 3.43
C SER A 133 7.53 -6.38 2.85
N ARG A 134 8.46 -5.43 3.04
CA ARG A 134 9.86 -5.65 2.68
C ARG A 134 10.39 -6.82 3.51
N ARG A 135 11.00 -7.80 2.83
CA ARG A 135 11.76 -8.85 3.50
C ARG A 135 12.97 -8.18 4.14
N SER A 136 13.16 -8.36 5.44
CA SER A 136 14.45 -8.06 6.05
C SER A 136 15.53 -8.82 5.27
N PRO A 137 16.71 -8.22 5.01
CA PRO A 137 17.81 -9.00 4.48
C PRO A 137 17.97 -10.23 5.38
N LEU A 138 17.95 -11.43 4.80
CA LEU A 138 18.46 -12.59 5.52
C LEU A 138 19.85 -12.18 6.00
N PRO A 139 20.19 -12.29 7.30
CA PRO A 139 21.55 -12.07 7.73
C PRO A 139 22.42 -12.94 6.84
N ALA A 140 23.40 -12.34 6.16
CA ALA A 140 24.32 -13.07 5.31
C ALA A 140 24.80 -14.28 6.12
N THR A 141 24.46 -15.49 5.68
CA THR A 141 24.97 -16.70 6.31
C THR A 141 26.48 -16.54 6.33
N ARG A 142 27.06 -16.33 7.52
CA ARG A 142 28.50 -16.42 7.74
C ARG A 142 28.89 -17.76 7.11
N ARG A 143 29.52 -17.74 5.94
CA ARG A 143 30.26 -18.90 5.44
C ARG A 143 31.16 -19.29 6.59
N ARG A 144 30.93 -20.47 7.17
CA ARG A 144 31.89 -21.08 8.08
C ARG A 144 33.20 -21.12 7.29
N PRO A 145 34.32 -20.60 7.82
CA PRO A 145 35.60 -20.85 7.19
C PRO A 145 35.79 -22.36 7.20
N ASP A 146 36.06 -22.94 6.03
CA ASP A 146 36.52 -24.33 5.92
C ASP A 146 37.69 -24.49 6.89
N ARG A 147 37.50 -25.38 7.87
CA ARG A 147 38.59 -25.87 8.70
C ARG A 147 39.04 -27.19 8.09
N ARG A 148 40.23 -27.10 7.49
CA ARG A 148 41.17 -28.18 7.12
C ARG A 148 40.91 -28.86 5.79
#